data_AF-A0A380FG34-F1
#
_entry.id   AF-A0A380FG34-F1
#
_cell.length_a   1.000
_cell.length_b   1.000
_cell.length_c   1.000
_cell.angle_alpha   90.00
_cell.angle_beta   90.00
_cell.angle_gamma   90.00
#
_symmetry.space_group_name_H-M   'P 1'
#
loop_
_entity.id
_entity.type
_entity.pdbx_description
1 polymer ?
#
loop_
_entity_poly.entity_id
_entity_poly.type
_entity_poly.pdbx_seq_one_letter_code
_entity_poly.pdbx_strand_id
1 'polypeptide(L)'
;MREVRLALLEADVNFKVVKEFIKTVSDRALGSDVMKSLTPGQQVIKIVQEELTQLMGGENSTITMANKPPTVVMMVGLQGAGKTTTAGKLALLMRKKYNKKPLLVAADIYRPAAIDQLQTVGKQIDIPVYSEGDQVKPQQIVEKCNSTC
;
A
#
# COMPACT_ATOMS: atom_id res chain seq x y z
N MET A 1 3.12 -29.21 -4.04
CA MET A 1 2.99 -28.14 -5.07
C MET A 1 1.57 -27.93 -5.57
N ARG A 2 0.76 -28.98 -5.85
CA ARG A 2 -0.63 -28.81 -6.32
C ARG A 2 -1.51 -28.00 -5.35
N GLU A 3 -1.43 -28.27 -4.06
CA GLU A 3 -2.19 -27.55 -3.03
C GLU A 3 -1.81 -26.07 -2.95
N VAL A 4 -0.51 -25.75 -2.95
CA VAL A 4 -0.01 -24.37 -2.97
C VAL A 4 -0.53 -23.61 -4.20
N ARG A 5 -0.54 -24.26 -5.37
CA ARG A 5 -1.09 -23.67 -6.60
C ARG A 5 -2.58 -23.37 -6.49
N LEU A 6 -3.37 -24.30 -5.95
CA LEU A 6 -4.81 -24.11 -5.77
C LEU A 6 -5.09 -22.97 -4.79
N ALA A 7 -4.40 -22.96 -3.64
CA ALA A 7 -4.54 -21.91 -2.64
C ALA A 7 -4.23 -20.51 -3.20
N LEU A 8 -3.20 -20.37 -4.05
CA LEU A 8 -2.87 -19.08 -4.68
C LEU A 8 -3.93 -18.64 -5.70
N LEU A 9 -4.51 -19.58 -6.44
CA LEU A 9 -5.59 -19.27 -7.40
C LEU A 9 -6.90 -18.92 -6.68
N GLU A 10 -7.22 -19.59 -5.58
CA GLU A 10 -8.36 -19.28 -4.71
C GLU A 10 -8.21 -17.92 -4.03
N ALA A 11 -6.97 -17.45 -3.82
CA ALA A 11 -6.66 -16.13 -3.29
C ALA A 11 -6.64 -15.02 -4.37
N ASP A 12 -7.23 -15.27 -5.55
CA ASP A 12 -7.31 -14.33 -6.68
C ASP A 12 -5.95 -13.85 -7.23
N VAL A 13 -4.88 -14.62 -7.03
CA VAL A 13 -3.57 -14.30 -7.62
C VAL A 13 -3.58 -14.63 -9.11
N ASN A 14 -3.04 -13.71 -9.93
CA ASN A 14 -2.99 -13.89 -11.38
C ASN A 14 -2.30 -15.20 -11.78
N PHE A 15 -2.96 -15.98 -12.65
CA PHE A 15 -2.46 -17.29 -13.10
C PHE A 15 -1.03 -17.29 -13.62
N LYS A 16 -0.60 -16.22 -14.31
CA LYS A 16 0.78 -16.12 -14.82
C LYS A 16 1.80 -16.06 -13.68
N VAL A 17 1.51 -15.26 -12.66
CA VAL A 17 2.34 -15.14 -11.44
C VAL A 17 2.37 -16.47 -10.70
N VAL A 18 1.23 -17.14 -10.54
CA VAL A 18 1.17 -18.45 -9.88
C VAL A 18 1.99 -19.49 -10.63
N LYS A 19 1.90 -19.52 -11.97
CA LYS A 19 2.66 -20.47 -12.79
C LYS A 19 4.16 -20.27 -12.66
N GLU A 20 4.61 -19.03 -12.69
CA GLU A 20 6.02 -18.66 -12.53
C GLU A 20 6.52 -19.00 -11.11
N PHE A 21 5.77 -18.59 -10.08
CA PHE A 21 6.06 -18.89 -8.69
C PHE A 21 6.23 -20.39 -8.42
N ILE A 22 5.29 -21.22 -8.89
CA ILE A 22 5.33 -22.68 -8.70
C ILE A 22 6.53 -23.30 -9.42
N LYS A 23 6.90 -22.78 -10.59
CA LYS A 23 8.08 -23.23 -11.32
C LYS A 23 9.34 -22.95 -10.52
N THR A 24 9.53 -21.70 -10.07
CA THR A 24 10.72 -21.31 -9.29
C THR A 24 10.84 -22.11 -7.99
N VAL A 25 9.76 -22.29 -7.24
CA VAL A 25 9.77 -23.11 -6.01
C VAL A 25 10.12 -24.57 -6.31
N SER A 26 9.59 -25.14 -7.40
CA SER A 26 9.87 -26.53 -7.76
C SER A 26 11.33 -26.73 -8.17
N ASP A 27 11.87 -25.82 -8.98
CA ASP A 27 13.28 -25.85 -9.40
C ASP A 27 14.22 -25.71 -8.19
N ARG A 28 13.90 -24.80 -7.26
CA ARG A 28 14.66 -24.60 -6.02
C ARG A 28 14.58 -25.80 -5.07
N ALA A 29 13.40 -26.44 -4.96
CA ALA A 29 13.23 -27.63 -4.14
C ALA A 29 13.97 -28.86 -4.67
N LEU A 30 14.16 -28.95 -5.99
CA LEU A 30 14.95 -30.00 -6.65
C LEU A 30 16.46 -29.72 -6.60
N GLY A 31 16.86 -28.45 -6.69
CA GLY A 31 18.27 -28.03 -6.75
C GLY A 31 18.93 -27.71 -5.40
N SER A 32 18.16 -27.54 -4.33
CA SER A 32 18.72 -27.33 -3.00
C SER A 32 19.23 -28.65 -2.44
N ASP A 33 20.56 -28.82 -2.40
CA ASP A 33 21.21 -29.82 -1.55
C ASP A 33 20.55 -29.77 -0.17
N VAL A 34 19.95 -30.88 0.24
CA VAL A 34 19.19 -31.02 1.47
C VAL A 34 20.10 -30.64 2.63
N MET A 35 19.93 -29.45 3.19
CA MET A 35 20.74 -29.02 4.32
C MET A 35 20.42 -29.95 5.49
N LYS A 36 21.46 -30.57 6.05
CA LYS A 36 21.43 -31.74 6.94
C LYS A 36 20.66 -31.57 8.26
N SER A 37 20.02 -30.43 8.53
CA SER A 37 19.35 -30.13 9.82
C SER A 37 17.83 -29.99 9.76
N LEU A 38 17.21 -29.92 8.57
CA LEU A 38 15.76 -29.73 8.43
C LEU A 38 15.09 -30.96 7.81
N THR A 39 13.86 -31.23 8.22
CA THR A 39 13.04 -32.23 7.53
C THR A 39 12.70 -31.74 6.10
N PRO A 40 12.56 -32.64 5.12
CA PRO A 40 12.22 -32.25 3.74
C PRO A 40 10.98 -31.35 3.64
N GLY A 41 9.96 -31.58 4.47
CA GLY A 41 8.76 -30.74 4.53
C GLY A 41 9.04 -29.31 5.01
N GLN A 42 9.84 -29.14 6.07
CA GLN A 42 10.23 -27.81 6.56
C GLN A 42 11.09 -27.04 5.55
N GLN A 43 11.94 -27.74 4.79
CA GLN A 43 12.73 -27.12 3.74
C GLN A 43 11.84 -26.58 2.60
N VAL A 44 10.82 -27.32 2.19
CA VAL A 44 9.84 -26.83 1.21
C VAL A 44 9.08 -25.61 1.73
N ILE A 45 8.65 -25.60 3.00
CA ILE A 45 7.97 -24.44 3.61
C ILE A 45 8.89 -23.21 3.57
N LYS A 46 10.16 -23.39 3.94
CA LYS A 46 11.16 -22.31 3.91
C LYS A 46 11.32 -21.73 2.50
N ILE A 47 11.45 -22.59 1.48
CA ILE A 47 11.58 -22.15 0.07
C ILE A 47 10.34 -21.36 -0.36
N VAL A 48 9.14 -21.84 -0.03
CA VAL A 48 7.88 -21.14 -0.33
C VAL A 48 7.84 -19.78 0.35
N GLN A 49 8.21 -19.70 1.63
CA GLN A 49 8.22 -18.44 2.38
C GLN A 49 9.22 -17.43 1.79
N GLU A 50 10.44 -17.87 1.47
CA GLU A 50 11.46 -17.02 0.85
C GLU A 50 11.01 -16.50 -0.51
N GLU A 51 10.42 -17.36 -1.34
CA GLU A 51 9.92 -16.96 -2.65
C GLU A 51 8.75 -15.97 -2.54
N LEU A 52 7.82 -16.20 -1.59
CA LEU A 52 6.73 -15.24 -1.34
C LEU A 52 7.28 -13.89 -0.86
N THR A 53 8.31 -13.91 -0.03
CA THR A 53 8.97 -12.68 0.46
C THR A 53 9.62 -11.91 -0.68
N GLN A 54 10.31 -12.60 -1.58
CA GLN A 54 10.91 -11.99 -2.77
C GLN A 54 9.84 -11.44 -3.72
N LEU A 55 8.75 -12.20 -3.96
CA LEU A 55 7.63 -11.76 -4.79
C LEU A 55 6.98 -10.47 -4.26
N MET A 56 6.95 -10.28 -2.94
CA MET A 56 6.40 -9.07 -2.30
C MET A 56 7.37 -7.88 -2.26
N GLY A 57 8.58 -8.02 -2.82
CA GLY A 57 9.56 -6.92 -2.94
C GLY A 57 10.74 -7.00 -1.98
N GLY A 58 10.83 -8.04 -1.14
CA GLY A 58 12.02 -8.40 -0.34
C GLY A 58 12.35 -7.48 0.84
N GLU A 59 12.26 -6.16 0.66
CA GLU A 59 12.62 -5.16 1.66
C GLU A 59 11.46 -4.19 1.96
N ASN A 60 11.43 -3.70 3.19
CA ASN A 60 10.48 -2.67 3.59
C ASN A 60 10.96 -1.30 3.08
N SER A 61 10.21 -0.70 2.17
CA SER A 61 10.43 0.70 1.77
C SER A 61 9.75 1.66 2.75
N THR A 62 10.43 2.76 3.05
CA THR A 62 9.85 3.88 3.80
C THR A 62 9.48 5.01 2.84
N ILE A 63 8.55 5.87 3.25
CA ILE A 63 8.18 7.03 2.45
C ILE A 63 9.37 7.99 2.40
N THR A 64 9.88 8.25 1.19
CA THR A 64 10.91 9.25 0.95
C THR A 64 10.35 10.64 1.22
N MET A 65 10.90 11.29 2.23
CA MET A 65 10.52 12.66 2.59
C MET A 65 11.29 13.65 1.72
N ALA A 66 10.64 14.76 1.36
CA ALA A 66 11.30 15.84 0.64
C ALA A 66 12.35 16.52 1.53
N ASN A 67 13.48 16.91 0.93
CA ASN A 67 14.56 17.61 1.64
C ASN A 67 14.12 18.97 2.20
N LYS A 68 13.16 19.63 1.53
CA LYS A 68 12.52 20.86 1.98
C LYS A 68 11.02 20.60 2.13
N PRO A 69 10.38 20.99 3.25
CA PRO A 69 8.95 20.88 3.40
C PRO A 69 8.21 21.82 2.42
N PRO A 70 6.97 21.50 2.03
CA PRO A 70 6.19 20.31 2.42
C PRO A 70 6.53 19.05 1.58
N THR A 71 6.31 17.86 2.16
CA THR A 71 6.30 16.59 1.40
C THR A 71 4.88 16.33 0.91
N VAL A 72 4.68 16.29 -0.40
CA VAL A 72 3.36 16.07 -1.02
C VAL A 72 3.23 14.59 -1.40
N VAL A 73 2.17 13.95 -0.91
CA VAL A 73 1.85 12.54 -1.21
C VAL A 73 0.47 12.47 -1.84
N MET A 74 0.40 11.95 -3.08
CA MET A 74 -0.86 11.78 -3.80
C MET A 74 -1.32 10.33 -3.75
N MET A 75 -2.56 10.11 -3.29
CA MET A 75 -3.17 8.79 -3.26
C MET A 75 -3.86 8.50 -4.59
N VAL A 76 -3.31 7.57 -5.37
CA VAL A 76 -3.83 7.18 -6.69
C VAL A 76 -4.21 5.70 -6.67
N GLY A 77 -5.22 5.32 -7.45
CA GLY A 77 -5.69 3.94 -7.53
C GLY A 77 -7.14 3.84 -8.01
N LEU A 78 -7.60 2.62 -8.22
CA LEU A 78 -8.95 2.34 -8.71
C LEU A 78 -10.04 2.83 -7.75
N GLN A 79 -11.26 3.01 -8.27
CA GLN A 79 -12.43 3.29 -7.46
C GLN A 79 -12.65 2.15 -6.46
N GLY A 80 -12.97 2.48 -5.21
CA GLY A 80 -13.15 1.48 -4.15
C GLY A 80 -11.85 0.93 -3.52
N ALA A 81 -10.66 1.29 -4.01
CA ALA A 81 -9.37 0.82 -3.45
C ALA A 81 -9.00 1.37 -2.06
N GLY A 82 -9.93 2.05 -1.37
CA GLY A 82 -9.72 2.55 -0.01
C GLY A 82 -8.87 3.82 0.12
N LYS A 83 -8.63 4.56 -0.97
CA LYS A 83 -7.75 5.76 -1.00
C LYS A 83 -7.99 6.76 0.13
N THR A 84 -9.26 7.16 0.36
CA THR A 84 -9.64 8.14 1.39
C THR A 84 -9.32 7.62 2.80
N THR A 85 -9.64 6.37 3.08
CA THR A 85 -9.34 5.73 4.38
C THR A 85 -7.84 5.56 4.58
N THR A 86 -7.12 5.15 3.54
CA THR A 86 -5.66 4.99 3.58
C THR A 86 -4.96 6.34 3.78
N ALA A 87 -5.45 7.43 3.18
CA ALA A 87 -4.93 8.77 3.41
C ALA A 87 -5.02 9.17 4.90
N GLY A 88 -6.17 8.93 5.54
CA GLY A 88 -6.35 9.18 6.97
C GLY A 88 -5.44 8.32 7.86
N LYS A 89 -5.33 7.01 7.57
CA LYS A 89 -4.42 6.11 8.29
C LYS A 89 -2.96 6.55 8.15
N LEU A 90 -2.56 6.93 6.94
CA LEU A 90 -1.21 7.42 6.67
C LEU A 90 -0.93 8.71 7.42
N ALA A 91 -1.85 9.68 7.40
CA ALA A 91 -1.70 10.92 8.13
C ALA A 91 -1.56 10.66 9.65
N LEU A 92 -2.38 9.76 10.21
CA LEU A 92 -2.28 9.37 11.61
C LEU A 92 -0.93 8.71 11.94
N LEU A 93 -0.43 7.83 11.07
CA LEU A 93 0.89 7.21 11.20
C LEU A 93 2.00 8.26 11.17
N MET A 94 1.94 9.23 10.26
CA MET A 94 2.92 10.32 10.15
C MET A 94 2.95 11.19 11.41
N ARG A 95 1.79 11.50 12.00
CA ARG A 95 1.71 12.24 13.26
C ARG A 95 2.24 11.42 14.45
N LYS A 96 1.77 10.18 14.62
CA LYS A 96 2.09 9.36 15.80
C LYS A 96 3.50 8.78 15.79
N LYS A 97 3.95 8.23 14.67
CA LYS A 97 5.22 7.49 14.58
C LYS A 97 6.39 8.38 14.16
N TYR A 98 6.13 9.36 13.28
CA TYR A 98 7.17 10.19 12.68
C TYR A 98 7.15 11.66 13.15
N ASN A 99 6.27 11.99 14.10
CA ASN A 99 6.10 13.33 14.69
C ASN A 99 5.98 14.45 13.63
N LYS A 100 5.25 14.17 12.54
CA LYS A 100 4.97 15.14 11.48
C LYS A 100 3.62 15.84 11.72
N LYS A 101 3.43 16.98 11.04
CA LYS A 101 2.18 17.74 11.04
C LYS A 101 1.47 17.57 9.68
N PRO A 102 0.73 16.47 9.48
CA PRO A 102 0.06 16.22 8.21
C PRO A 102 -1.12 17.17 8.00
N LEU A 103 -1.40 17.49 6.75
CA LEU A 103 -2.62 18.14 6.27
C LEU A 103 -3.24 17.25 5.20
N LEU A 104 -4.54 17.01 5.28
CA LEU A 104 -5.28 16.29 4.25
C LEU A 104 -5.89 17.28 3.26
N VAL A 105 -5.91 16.93 1.98
CA VAL A 105 -6.48 17.77 0.92
C VAL A 105 -7.59 17.02 0.20
N ALA A 106 -8.79 17.60 0.19
CA ALA A 106 -9.97 17.03 -0.47
C ALA A 106 -9.96 17.35 -1.97
N ALA A 107 -9.24 16.54 -2.76
CA ALA A 107 -9.16 16.70 -4.22
C ALA A 107 -10.13 15.79 -5.01
N ASP A 108 -10.86 14.89 -4.34
CA ASP A 108 -11.90 14.04 -4.96
C ASP A 108 -13.24 14.77 -4.99
N ILE A 109 -13.41 15.66 -5.98
CA ILE A 109 -14.63 16.48 -6.14
C ILE A 109 -15.75 15.77 -6.91
N TYR A 110 -15.44 14.65 -7.59
CA TYR A 110 -16.38 13.99 -8.49
C TYR A 110 -17.22 12.93 -7.78
N ARG A 111 -16.69 12.32 -6.71
CA ARG A 111 -17.42 11.31 -5.94
C ARG A 111 -18.34 11.99 -4.91
N PRO A 112 -19.64 11.66 -4.89
CA PRO A 112 -20.57 12.19 -3.89
C PRO A 112 -20.07 11.98 -2.46
N ALA A 113 -20.20 13.02 -1.63
CA ALA A 113 -19.79 13.04 -0.22
C ALA A 113 -18.32 12.66 0.07
N ALA A 114 -17.43 12.63 -0.93
CA ALA A 114 -16.03 12.29 -0.70
C ALA A 114 -15.29 13.35 0.13
N ILE A 115 -15.66 14.62 -0.04
CA ILE A 115 -15.18 15.74 0.77
C ILE A 115 -15.63 15.55 2.23
N ASP A 116 -16.93 15.37 2.46
CA ASP A 116 -17.51 15.18 3.80
C ASP A 116 -16.93 13.93 4.49
N GLN A 117 -16.71 12.86 3.73
CA GLN A 117 -16.06 11.64 4.21
C GLN A 117 -14.64 11.94 4.71
N LEU A 118 -13.83 12.66 3.91
CA LEU A 118 -12.47 13.00 4.30
C LEU A 118 -12.45 13.94 5.51
N GLN A 119 -13.36 14.92 5.56
CA GLN A 119 -13.52 15.81 6.72
C GLN A 119 -13.89 15.05 7.99
N THR A 120 -14.80 14.08 7.88
CA THR A 120 -15.19 13.21 9.00
C THR A 120 -13.99 12.40 9.50
N VAL A 121 -13.23 11.79 8.58
CA VAL A 121 -12.00 11.05 8.91
C VAL A 121 -10.98 11.96 9.59
N GLY A 122 -10.73 13.15 9.03
CA GLY A 122 -9.81 14.14 9.60
C GLY A 122 -10.22 14.58 11.00
N LYS A 123 -11.50 14.88 11.22
CA LYS A 123 -12.05 15.24 12.54
C LYS A 123 -11.88 14.13 13.57
N GLN A 124 -12.14 12.88 13.20
CA GLN A 124 -11.98 11.73 14.10
C GLN A 124 -10.53 11.55 14.58
N ILE A 125 -9.57 11.88 13.73
CA ILE A 125 -8.15 11.74 14.03
C ILE A 125 -7.49 13.08 14.39
N ASP A 126 -8.24 14.17 14.52
CA ASP A 126 -7.73 15.52 14.81
C ASP A 126 -6.61 15.95 13.83
N ILE A 127 -6.87 15.81 12.53
CA ILE A 127 -5.98 16.24 11.45
C ILE A 127 -6.76 17.20 10.54
N PRO A 128 -6.21 18.39 10.23
CA PRO A 128 -6.88 19.37 9.40
C PRO A 128 -7.13 18.84 7.98
N VAL A 129 -8.25 19.25 7.40
CA VAL A 129 -8.64 18.92 6.02
C VAL A 129 -8.88 20.22 5.27
N TYR A 130 -8.11 20.45 4.22
CA TYR A 130 -8.31 21.56 3.29
C TYR A 130 -9.27 21.16 2.18
N SER A 131 -10.24 22.01 1.88
CA SER A 131 -11.25 21.82 0.82
C SER A 131 -11.76 23.17 0.32
N GLU A 132 -12.09 23.24 -0.98
CA GLU A 132 -12.72 24.41 -1.62
C GLU A 132 -14.11 24.05 -2.18
N GLY A 133 -14.74 22.99 -1.66
CA GLY A 133 -15.99 22.45 -2.19
C GLY A 133 -15.82 21.63 -3.48
N ASP A 134 -16.92 21.39 -4.17
CA ASP A 134 -17.00 20.53 -5.37
C ASP A 134 -17.02 21.31 -6.70
N GLN A 135 -17.10 22.65 -6.63
CA GLN A 135 -17.15 23.53 -7.81
C GLN A 135 -15.77 23.99 -8.31
N VAL A 136 -14.72 23.78 -7.52
CA VAL A 136 -13.34 24.19 -7.85
C VAL A 136 -12.59 23.02 -8.45
N LYS A 137 -11.85 23.24 -9.55
CA LYS A 137 -11.07 22.18 -10.21
C LYS A 137 -10.01 21.62 -9.26
N PRO A 138 -9.74 20.30 -9.25
CA PRO A 138 -8.82 19.68 -8.29
C PRO A 138 -7.40 20.29 -8.33
N GLN A 139 -6.92 20.67 -9.52
CA GLN A 139 -5.62 21.32 -9.68
C GLN A 139 -5.54 22.62 -8.88
N GLN A 140 -6.58 23.45 -8.97
CA GLN A 140 -6.64 24.74 -8.26
C GLN A 140 -6.73 24.55 -6.74
N ILE A 141 -7.42 23.51 -6.28
CA ILE A 141 -7.49 23.16 -4.85
C ILE A 141 -6.07 22.85 -4.34
N VAL A 142 -5.33 22.00 -5.05
CA VAL A 142 -3.98 21.61 -4.64
C VAL A 142 -3.00 22.79 -4.73
N GLU A 143 -3.08 23.62 -5.77
CA GLU A 143 -2.25 24.82 -5.92
C GLU A 143 -2.46 25.82 -4.77
N LYS A 144 -3.72 26.15 -4.46
CA LYS A 144 -4.06 27.06 -3.36
C LYS A 144 -3.64 26.50 -2.00
N CYS A 145 -3.79 25.19 -1.80
CA CYS A 145 -3.31 24.54 -0.58
C CYS A 145 -1.80 24.73 -0.43
N ASN A 146 -1.04 24.47 -1.49
CA ASN A 146 0.43 24.57 -1.46
C ASN A 146 0.92 26.02 -1.28
N SER A 147 0.18 27.04 -1.73
CA SER A 147 0.56 28.43 -1.50
C SER A 147 0.25 28.95 -0.09
N THR A 148 -0.59 28.23 0.66
CA THR A 148 -1.09 28.65 1.98
C THR A 148 -0.44 27.87 3.13
N CYS A 149 0.30 26.80 2.85
CA CYS A 149 0.90 25.87 3.82
C CYS A 149 2.41 26.00 3.92
#